data_AF-A0A7C6TNC6-F1
#
_entry.id   AF-A0A7C6TNC6-F1
#
_cell.length_a   1.000
_cell.length_b   1.000
_cell.length_c   1.000
_cell.angle_alpha   90.00
_cell.angle_beta   90.00
_cell.angle_gamma   90.00
#
_symmetry.space_group_name_H-M   'P 1'
#
loop_
_entity.id
_entity.type
_entity.pdbx_description
1 polymer ?
#
loop_
_entity_poly.entity_id
_entity_poly.type
_entity_poly.pdbx_seq_one_letter_code
_entity_poly.pdbx_strand_id
1 'polypeptide(L)'
;MSKQEKPLLVVENLKKNFGALEVLKGVSFSVNKGEILSIIGSSGSGKTTLLRCLNFLEEADEGLIQVEDEVLFFKDAEQSGKENFQNIREKRLNFGMVFQNFNLFPQYTTLKNVMLPLWLQGKERREKKIAAFNLEKKNNIKNLKLELKSLKSEYKKNKTDENLKAVEAKKQEIALTKGTKADVLSLEEIKQKTKEEATNLLCQVGLSDKLESYPFQLSGGQQQRVAIARAMALRPKIICFDEPTSALDPELTGEVLKVIKNIKSKNRTMIIVTHEMSFAKDISDKIIFMADGIIEEMGTPSEVFDNPKSPKTKAFLLKTEENYICEDATL
;
A
#
# COMPACT_ATOMS: atom_id res chain seq x y z
N MET A 1 -23.33 8.50 -23.65
CA MET A 1 -23.38 8.70 -22.18
C MET A 1 -22.16 8.01 -21.59
N SER A 2 -21.09 8.75 -21.34
CA SER A 2 -19.87 8.25 -20.70
C SER A 2 -20.21 7.83 -19.26
N LYS A 3 -20.02 6.55 -18.93
CA LYS A 3 -19.99 6.11 -17.52
C LYS A 3 -18.97 7.00 -16.81
N GLN A 4 -19.42 7.82 -15.86
CA GLN A 4 -18.49 8.49 -14.95
C GLN A 4 -17.78 7.38 -14.18
N GLU A 5 -16.51 7.18 -14.50
CA GLU A 5 -15.68 6.19 -13.85
C GLU A 5 -15.50 6.61 -12.39
N LYS A 6 -15.82 5.71 -11.45
CA LYS A 6 -15.69 6.00 -10.03
C LYS A 6 -14.20 6.15 -9.69
N PRO A 7 -13.78 7.23 -9.00
CA PRO A 7 -12.39 7.40 -8.61
C PRO A 7 -11.91 6.27 -7.69
N LEU A 8 -10.64 5.89 -7.83
CA LEU A 8 -9.99 4.89 -6.98
C LEU A 8 -9.70 5.45 -5.59
N LEU A 9 -9.24 6.70 -5.51
CA LEU A 9 -8.97 7.41 -4.26
C LEU A 9 -9.80 8.70 -4.24
N VAL A 10 -10.44 8.95 -3.11
CA VAL A 10 -11.12 10.21 -2.80
C VAL A 10 -10.61 10.72 -1.47
N VAL A 11 -10.18 11.97 -1.47
CA VAL A 11 -9.73 12.71 -0.30
C VAL A 11 -10.56 13.97 -0.21
N GLU A 12 -11.23 14.18 0.91
CA GLU A 12 -12.06 15.37 1.12
C GLU A 12 -11.72 16.06 2.43
N ASN A 13 -11.50 17.37 2.34
CA ASN A 13 -11.28 18.28 3.45
C ASN A 13 -10.24 17.78 4.46
N LEU A 14 -9.14 17.19 3.97
CA LEU A 14 -8.12 16.62 4.82
C LEU A 14 -7.34 17.72 5.53
N LYS A 15 -7.34 17.68 6.87
CA LYS A 15 -6.62 18.64 7.70
C LYS A 15 -5.62 17.97 8.63
N LYS A 16 -4.52 18.66 8.89
CA LYS A 16 -3.47 18.21 9.80
C LYS A 16 -2.78 19.38 10.48
N ASN A 17 -2.73 19.28 11.80
CA ASN A 17 -2.09 20.20 12.72
C ASN A 17 -0.95 19.48 13.45
N PHE A 18 0.16 20.20 13.64
CA PHE A 18 1.23 19.81 14.55
C PHE A 18 1.30 20.85 15.67
N GLY A 19 0.61 20.57 16.78
CA GLY A 19 0.42 21.55 17.84
C GLY A 19 -0.37 22.76 17.33
N ALA A 20 0.26 23.94 17.33
CA ALA A 20 -0.34 25.17 16.82
C ALA A 20 -0.15 25.38 15.31
N LEU A 21 0.70 24.59 14.65
CA LEU A 21 1.02 24.75 13.23
C LEU A 21 0.05 23.93 12.37
N GLU A 22 -0.81 24.61 11.64
CA GLU A 22 -1.68 23.97 10.63
C GLU A 22 -0.88 23.74 9.33
N VAL A 23 -0.64 22.46 9.01
CA VAL A 23 0.17 22.04 7.86
C VAL A 23 -0.70 21.68 6.66
N LEU A 24 -1.87 21.08 6.87
CA LEU A 24 -2.86 20.83 5.82
C LEU A 24 -4.17 21.53 6.19
N LYS A 25 -4.66 22.41 5.31
CA LYS A 25 -5.78 23.32 5.57
C LYS A 25 -7.02 22.96 4.75
N GLY A 26 -7.39 21.69 4.70
CA GLY A 26 -8.59 21.22 3.99
C GLY A 26 -8.29 20.87 2.54
N VAL A 27 -7.46 19.86 2.34
CA VAL A 27 -7.05 19.38 1.02
C VAL A 27 -8.06 18.39 0.48
N SER A 28 -8.57 18.62 -0.74
CA SER A 28 -9.54 17.76 -1.41
C SER A 28 -9.09 17.42 -2.83
N PHE A 29 -9.04 16.13 -3.17
CA PHE A 29 -8.75 15.67 -4.54
C PHE A 29 -9.21 14.22 -4.73
N SER A 30 -9.26 13.80 -5.99
CA SER A 30 -9.52 12.42 -6.37
C SER A 30 -8.51 11.93 -7.41
N VAL A 31 -8.29 10.62 -7.41
CA VAL A 31 -7.41 9.91 -8.35
C VAL A 31 -8.16 8.70 -8.90
N ASN A 32 -8.21 8.59 -10.22
CA ASN A 32 -8.82 7.49 -10.94
C ASN A 32 -7.88 6.27 -11.01
N LYS A 33 -8.45 5.12 -11.38
CA LYS A 33 -7.67 3.89 -11.54
C LYS A 33 -6.73 4.02 -12.74
N GLY A 34 -5.45 3.73 -12.55
CA GLY A 34 -4.42 3.89 -13.57
C GLY A 34 -3.86 5.32 -13.70
N GLU A 35 -4.48 6.30 -13.05
CA GLU A 35 -4.05 7.70 -13.11
C GLU A 35 -2.78 7.93 -12.28
N ILE A 36 -1.91 8.80 -12.80
CA ILE A 36 -0.71 9.26 -12.11
C ILE A 36 -0.89 10.70 -11.70
N LEU A 37 -0.92 10.91 -10.39
CA LEU A 37 -1.00 12.23 -9.77
C LEU A 37 0.40 12.65 -9.30
N SER A 38 0.92 13.77 -9.81
CA SER A 38 2.10 14.41 -9.21
C SER A 38 1.74 15.58 -8.33
N ILE A 39 2.44 15.68 -7.20
CA ILE A 39 2.31 16.76 -6.22
C ILE A 39 3.61 17.55 -6.24
N ILE A 40 3.53 18.80 -6.67
CA ILE A 40 4.64 19.75 -6.72
C ILE A 40 4.36 20.93 -5.77
N GLY A 41 5.39 21.68 -5.40
CA GLY A 41 5.22 22.84 -4.52
C GLY A 41 6.48 23.19 -3.74
N SER A 42 6.48 24.34 -3.07
CA SER A 42 7.59 24.79 -2.24
C SER A 42 7.91 23.81 -1.09
N SER A 43 9.14 23.88 -0.58
CA SER A 43 9.47 23.17 0.66
C SER A 43 8.59 23.68 1.80
N GLY A 44 8.11 22.76 2.65
CA GLY A 44 7.22 23.10 3.77
C GLY A 44 5.73 23.28 3.40
N SER A 45 5.32 23.10 2.14
CA SER A 45 3.91 23.23 1.75
C SER A 45 2.99 22.08 2.18
N GLY A 46 3.53 21.05 2.85
CA GLY A 46 2.77 19.91 3.37
C GLY A 46 2.70 18.69 2.44
N LYS A 47 3.45 18.65 1.32
CA LYS A 47 3.44 17.53 0.35
C LYS A 47 3.71 16.15 0.97
N THR A 48 4.81 16.04 1.70
CA THR A 48 5.19 14.80 2.41
C THR A 48 4.20 14.47 3.53
N THR A 49 3.70 15.48 4.25
CA THR A 49 2.67 15.30 5.29
C THR A 49 1.39 14.71 4.69
N LEU A 50 0.94 15.24 3.55
CA LEU A 50 -0.21 14.73 2.82
C LEU A 50 -0.01 13.26 2.47
N LEU A 51 1.14 12.91 1.89
CA LEU A 51 1.44 11.53 1.50
C LEU A 51 1.52 10.58 2.72
N ARG A 52 2.02 11.06 3.86
CA ARG A 52 2.08 10.30 5.12
C ARG A 52 0.69 10.09 5.73
N CYS A 53 -0.20 11.07 5.63
CA CYS A 53 -1.61 10.93 6.05
C CYS A 53 -2.33 9.88 5.20
N LEU A 54 -2.14 9.87 3.88
CA LEU A 54 -2.72 8.83 3.00
C LEU A 54 -2.27 7.42 3.36
N ASN A 55 -1.01 7.26 3.75
CA ASN A 55 -0.42 5.98 4.14
C ASN A 55 -0.64 5.61 5.62
N PHE A 56 -1.41 6.39 6.39
CA PHE A 56 -1.59 6.20 7.83
C PHE A 56 -0.26 6.12 8.61
N LEU A 57 0.78 6.83 8.14
CA LEU A 57 2.03 7.02 8.88
C LEU A 57 1.91 8.22 9.83
N GLU A 58 1.06 9.17 9.48
CA GLU A 58 0.65 10.29 10.31
C GLU A 58 -0.88 10.28 10.41
N GLU A 59 -1.42 10.53 11.61
CA GLU A 59 -2.88 10.59 11.80
C GLU A 59 -3.39 11.97 11.40
N ALA A 60 -4.39 12.05 10.53
CA ALA A 60 -5.04 13.30 10.18
C ALA A 60 -6.01 13.75 11.29
N ASP A 61 -6.23 15.05 11.41
CA ASP A 61 -7.11 15.60 12.44
C ASP A 61 -8.58 15.60 12.01
N GLU A 62 -8.83 15.94 10.74
CA GLU A 62 -10.16 15.97 10.12
C GLU A 62 -10.08 15.52 8.66
N GLY A 63 -11.21 15.08 8.12
CA GLY A 63 -11.40 14.79 6.70
C GLY A 63 -11.79 13.35 6.41
N LEU A 64 -11.89 13.05 5.12
CA LEU A 64 -12.27 11.75 4.58
C LEU A 64 -11.15 11.22 3.68
N ILE A 65 -10.77 9.96 3.86
CA ILE A 65 -9.94 9.20 2.92
C ILE A 65 -10.68 7.93 2.56
N GLN A 66 -11.05 7.78 1.29
CA GLN A 66 -11.75 6.62 0.76
C GLN A 66 -10.96 6.00 -0.39
N VAL A 67 -10.84 4.67 -0.38
CA VAL A 67 -10.25 3.91 -1.48
C VAL A 67 -11.28 2.90 -1.99
N GLU A 68 -11.64 3.00 -3.27
CA GLU A 68 -12.76 2.27 -3.91
C GLU A 68 -14.09 2.50 -3.16
N ASP A 69 -14.64 1.44 -2.55
CA ASP A 69 -15.87 1.47 -1.77
C ASP A 69 -15.58 1.50 -0.25
N GLU A 70 -14.31 1.48 0.15
CA GLU A 70 -13.88 1.39 1.54
C GLU A 70 -13.48 2.77 2.08
N VAL A 71 -14.20 3.25 3.09
CA VAL A 71 -13.81 4.44 3.85
C VAL A 71 -12.68 4.05 4.80
N LEU A 72 -11.47 4.50 4.49
CA LEU A 72 -10.28 4.19 5.29
C LEU A 72 -10.13 5.16 6.46
N PHE A 73 -10.61 6.39 6.35
CA PHE A 73 -10.57 7.39 7.42
C PHE A 73 -11.74 8.33 7.29
N PHE A 74 -12.44 8.59 8.39
CA PHE A 74 -13.46 9.64 8.43
C PHE A 74 -13.51 10.24 9.83
N LYS A 75 -13.10 11.50 9.94
CA LYS A 75 -13.17 12.25 11.17
C LYS A 75 -13.74 13.62 10.89
N ASP A 76 -14.90 13.88 11.48
CA ASP A 76 -15.57 15.17 11.41
C ASP A 76 -15.45 15.90 12.75
N ALA A 77 -15.52 17.24 12.73
CA ALA A 77 -15.31 18.09 13.91
C ALA A 77 -16.28 17.79 15.08
N GLU A 78 -17.43 17.18 14.80
CA GLU A 78 -18.49 16.91 15.77
C GLU A 78 -18.59 15.44 16.24
N GLN A 79 -17.95 14.48 15.56
CA GLN A 79 -18.01 13.06 15.95
C GLN A 79 -16.69 12.56 16.54
N SER A 80 -16.57 12.69 17.86
CA SER A 80 -15.66 11.90 18.70
C SER A 80 -16.17 10.46 18.85
N GLY A 81 -16.33 9.76 17.73
CA GLY A 81 -16.60 8.33 17.70
C GLY A 81 -15.27 7.60 17.59
N LYS A 82 -14.96 6.71 18.55
CA LYS A 82 -13.75 5.86 18.51
C LYS A 82 -13.67 5.15 17.15
N GLU A 83 -12.81 5.61 16.25
CA GLU A 83 -12.52 4.85 15.04
C GLU A 83 -11.93 3.50 15.44
N ASN A 84 -12.39 2.45 14.77
CA ASN A 84 -11.81 1.12 14.88
C ASN A 84 -10.39 1.12 14.28
N PHE A 85 -9.42 1.58 15.07
CA PHE A 85 -7.98 1.46 14.80
C PHE A 85 -7.52 0.00 14.65
N GLN A 86 -8.40 -0.97 14.95
CA GLN A 86 -8.10 -2.40 14.92
C GLN A 86 -7.71 -2.95 13.54
N ASN A 87 -7.78 -2.16 12.46
CA ASN A 87 -7.16 -2.60 11.20
C ASN A 87 -6.46 -1.52 10.36
N ILE A 88 -5.71 -0.60 11.01
CA ILE A 88 -4.76 0.30 10.30
C ILE A 88 -3.87 -0.49 9.32
N ARG A 89 -3.53 -1.74 9.67
CA ARG A 89 -2.70 -2.58 8.81
C ARG A 89 -3.38 -2.94 7.49
N GLU A 90 -4.65 -3.34 7.50
CA GLU A 90 -5.40 -3.61 6.27
C GLU A 90 -5.52 -2.33 5.43
N LYS A 91 -5.78 -1.19 6.07
CA LYS A 91 -5.78 0.11 5.40
C LYS A 91 -4.44 0.39 4.71
N ARG A 92 -3.32 0.14 5.39
CA ARG A 92 -1.96 0.30 4.85
C ARG A 92 -1.64 -0.65 3.68
N LEU A 93 -2.27 -1.82 3.58
CA LEU A 93 -2.03 -2.72 2.45
C LEU A 93 -2.54 -2.15 1.12
N ASN A 94 -3.44 -1.16 1.15
CA ASN A 94 -3.89 -0.46 -0.05
C ASN A 94 -2.78 0.41 -0.66
N PHE A 95 -1.79 0.83 0.14
CA PHE A 95 -0.75 1.74 -0.29
C PHE A 95 0.65 1.11 -0.19
N GLY A 96 1.46 1.30 -1.24
CA GLY A 96 2.90 1.05 -1.18
C GLY A 96 3.62 2.38 -1.10
N MET A 97 4.60 2.52 -0.21
CA MET A 97 5.34 3.76 -0.06
C MET A 97 6.83 3.57 -0.38
N VAL A 98 7.35 4.48 -1.20
CA VAL A 98 8.77 4.64 -1.48
C VAL A 98 9.17 6.00 -0.94
N PHE A 99 10.15 6.00 -0.03
CA PHE A 99 10.62 7.22 0.63
C PHE A 99 11.85 7.78 -0.08
N GLN A 100 12.20 9.02 0.25
CA GLN A 100 13.48 9.64 -0.13
C GLN A 100 14.67 8.82 0.37
N ASN A 101 14.60 8.35 1.63
CA ASN A 101 15.57 7.39 2.17
C ASN A 101 15.18 5.96 1.78
N PHE A 102 16.14 5.18 1.29
CA PHE A 102 15.89 3.83 0.75
C PHE A 102 15.26 2.86 1.78
N ASN A 103 15.49 3.11 3.08
CA ASN A 103 14.94 2.36 4.21
C ASN A 103 15.14 0.84 4.09
N LEU A 104 16.23 0.39 3.46
CA LEU A 104 16.58 -1.03 3.34
C LEU A 104 17.16 -1.54 4.65
N PHE A 105 16.93 -2.82 4.96
CA PHE A 105 17.57 -3.48 6.09
C PHE A 105 19.02 -3.81 5.73
N PRO A 106 20.03 -3.17 6.36
CA PRO A 106 21.45 -3.34 5.99
C PRO A 106 21.95 -4.77 6.21
N GLN A 107 21.37 -5.49 7.17
CA GLN A 107 21.70 -6.87 7.51
C GLN A 107 21.11 -7.91 6.54
N TYR A 108 20.27 -7.48 5.59
CA TYR A 108 19.59 -8.37 4.65
C TYR A 108 20.09 -8.12 3.23
N THR A 109 20.21 -9.20 2.45
CA THR A 109 20.47 -9.10 1.02
C THR A 109 19.30 -8.42 0.30
N THR A 110 19.53 -8.00 -0.93
CA THR A 110 18.53 -7.42 -1.83
C THR A 110 17.30 -8.32 -1.95
N LEU A 111 17.50 -9.61 -2.19
CA LEU A 111 16.44 -10.61 -2.25
C LEU A 111 15.67 -10.69 -0.93
N LYS A 112 16.36 -10.73 0.22
CA LYS A 112 15.71 -10.79 1.54
C LYS A 112 14.89 -9.54 1.84
N ASN A 113 15.36 -8.35 1.42
CA ASN A 113 14.62 -7.10 1.60
C ASN A 113 13.26 -7.11 0.88
N VAL A 114 13.21 -7.63 -0.35
CA VAL A 114 11.96 -7.74 -1.13
C VAL A 114 11.11 -8.94 -0.68
N MET A 115 11.73 -10.05 -0.30
CA MET A 115 11.04 -11.26 0.17
C MET A 115 10.37 -11.07 1.54
N LEU A 116 10.93 -10.24 2.43
CA LEU A 116 10.45 -10.07 3.80
C LEU A 116 8.95 -9.75 3.90
N PRO A 117 8.38 -8.72 3.23
CA PRO A 117 6.96 -8.44 3.32
C PRO A 117 6.08 -9.59 2.79
N LEU A 118 6.49 -10.24 1.70
CA LEU A 118 5.79 -11.39 1.11
C LEU A 118 5.74 -12.58 2.09
N TRP A 119 6.87 -12.88 2.72
CA TRP A 119 7.00 -13.97 3.68
C TRP A 119 6.19 -13.74 4.95
N LEU A 120 6.21 -12.51 5.49
CA LEU A 120 5.38 -12.14 6.64
C LEU A 120 3.88 -12.25 6.33
N GLN A 121 3.44 -11.76 5.17
CA GLN A 121 2.04 -11.88 4.74
C GLN A 121 1.64 -13.35 4.54
N GLY A 122 2.51 -14.17 3.94
CA GLY A 122 2.29 -15.60 3.74
C GLY A 122 2.12 -16.35 5.06
N LYS A 123 3.00 -16.08 6.04
CA LYS A 123 2.91 -16.67 7.39
C LYS A 123 1.61 -16.32 8.10
N GLU A 124 1.24 -15.05 8.10
CA GLU A 124 0.01 -14.61 8.76
C GLU A 124 -1.23 -15.21 8.08
N ARG A 125 -1.28 -15.23 6.74
CA ARG A 125 -2.39 -15.87 6.01
C ARG A 125 -2.54 -17.34 6.38
N ARG A 126 -1.41 -18.04 6.53
CA ARG A 126 -1.37 -19.43 7.00
C ARG A 126 -1.93 -19.55 8.42
N GLU A 127 -1.47 -18.71 9.36
CA GLU A 127 -1.95 -18.72 10.74
C GLU A 127 -3.45 -18.43 10.84
N LYS A 128 -3.95 -17.42 10.12
CA LYS A 128 -5.39 -17.10 10.04
C LYS A 128 -6.21 -18.26 9.51
N LYS A 129 -5.76 -18.94 8.44
CA LYS A 129 -6.43 -20.13 7.90
C LYS A 129 -6.48 -21.30 8.90
N ILE A 130 -5.36 -21.56 9.60
CA ILE A 130 -5.32 -22.60 10.64
C ILE A 130 -6.27 -22.25 11.78
N ALA A 131 -6.29 -21.00 12.23
CA ALA A 131 -7.16 -20.53 13.31
C ALA A 131 -8.65 -20.66 12.92
N ALA A 132 -9.02 -20.21 11.73
CA ALA A 132 -10.39 -20.32 11.20
C ALA A 132 -10.83 -21.80 11.10
N PHE A 133 -9.98 -22.65 10.52
CA PHE A 133 -10.24 -24.09 10.41
C PHE A 133 -10.42 -24.75 11.79
N ASN A 134 -9.55 -24.42 12.76
CA ASN A 134 -9.66 -24.96 14.11
C ASN A 134 -10.93 -24.51 14.83
N LEU A 135 -11.38 -23.28 14.59
CA LEU A 135 -12.61 -22.74 15.14
C LEU A 135 -13.84 -23.46 14.56
N GLU A 136 -13.91 -23.61 13.24
CA GLU A 136 -14.97 -24.37 12.54
C GLU A 136 -15.00 -25.82 13.00
N LYS A 137 -13.84 -26.48 13.05
CA LYS A 137 -13.69 -27.85 13.54
C LYS A 137 -14.19 -27.99 14.98
N LYS A 138 -13.86 -27.03 15.86
CA LYS A 138 -14.33 -27.02 17.26
C LYS A 138 -15.85 -26.88 17.34
N ASN A 139 -16.44 -26.01 16.52
CA ASN A 139 -17.89 -25.82 16.44
C ASN A 139 -18.60 -27.07 15.91
N ASN A 140 -18.08 -27.68 14.84
CA ASN A 140 -18.61 -28.93 14.28
C ASN A 140 -18.56 -30.07 15.31
N ILE A 141 -17.44 -30.25 16.00
CA ILE A 141 -17.33 -31.26 17.06
C ILE A 141 -18.31 -30.99 18.21
N LYS A 142 -18.55 -29.72 18.55
CA LYS A 142 -19.53 -29.35 19.59
C LYS A 142 -20.94 -29.73 19.18
N ASN A 143 -21.34 -29.47 17.93
CA ASN A 143 -22.65 -29.83 17.39
C ASN A 143 -22.83 -31.35 17.31
N LEU A 144 -21.85 -32.07 16.76
CA LEU A 144 -21.86 -33.54 16.68
C LEU A 144 -21.97 -34.19 18.07
N LYS A 145 -21.33 -33.60 19.11
CA LYS A 145 -21.46 -34.08 20.49
C LYS A 145 -22.85 -33.86 21.09
N LEU A 146 -23.54 -32.79 20.72
CA LEU A 146 -24.92 -32.53 21.14
C LEU A 146 -25.88 -33.53 20.50
N GLU A 147 -25.74 -33.77 19.19
CA GLU A 147 -26.49 -34.79 18.45
C GLU A 147 -26.24 -36.21 18.98
N LEU A 148 -24.98 -36.54 19.30
CA LEU A 148 -24.65 -37.81 19.96
C LEU A 148 -25.38 -37.95 21.30
N LYS A 149 -25.54 -36.85 22.05
CA LYS A 149 -26.21 -36.86 23.37
C LYS A 149 -27.71 -37.13 23.22
N SER A 150 -28.38 -36.53 22.23
CA SER A 150 -29.79 -36.82 21.95
C SER A 150 -29.99 -38.26 21.48
N LEU A 151 -29.21 -38.73 20.51
CA LEU A 151 -29.27 -40.12 20.01
C LEU A 151 -29.04 -41.16 21.11
N LYS A 152 -28.10 -40.90 22.03
CA LYS A 152 -27.89 -41.78 23.21
C LYS A 152 -29.09 -41.80 24.16
N SER A 153 -29.80 -40.68 24.30
CA SER A 153 -31.01 -40.62 25.14
C SER A 153 -32.18 -41.35 24.49
N GLU A 154 -32.27 -41.31 23.17
CA GLU A 154 -33.28 -41.97 22.36
C GLU A 154 -33.08 -43.49 22.35
N TYR A 155 -31.83 -43.95 22.16
CA TYR A 155 -31.45 -45.35 22.31
C TYR A 155 -31.77 -45.92 23.70
N LYS A 156 -31.60 -45.11 24.76
CA LYS A 156 -31.99 -45.53 26.13
C LYS A 156 -33.51 -45.74 26.28
N LYS A 157 -34.33 -45.00 25.53
CA LYS A 157 -35.80 -45.14 25.53
C LYS A 157 -36.25 -46.29 24.63
N ASN A 158 -35.70 -46.40 23.43
CA ASN A 158 -36.03 -47.41 22.41
C ASN A 158 -34.74 -48.10 21.92
N LYS A 159 -34.50 -49.32 22.42
CA LYS A 159 -33.32 -50.15 22.13
C LYS A 159 -33.43 -50.89 20.79
N THR A 160 -33.55 -50.15 19.69
CA THR A 160 -33.54 -50.69 18.33
C THR A 160 -32.12 -50.72 17.76
N ASP A 161 -31.85 -51.68 16.86
CA ASP A 161 -30.57 -51.80 16.17
C ASP A 161 -30.24 -50.58 15.30
N GLU A 162 -31.27 -49.91 14.75
CA GLU A 162 -31.10 -48.66 13.99
C GLU A 162 -30.51 -47.54 14.86
N ASN A 163 -30.99 -47.41 16.10
CA ASN A 163 -30.52 -46.40 17.04
C ASN A 163 -29.07 -46.66 17.49
N LEU A 164 -28.68 -47.93 17.62
CA LEU A 164 -27.30 -48.32 17.94
C LEU A 164 -26.34 -47.94 16.80
N LYS A 165 -26.71 -48.28 15.54
CA LYS A 165 -25.95 -47.92 14.34
C LYS A 165 -25.79 -46.41 14.19
N ALA A 166 -26.85 -45.64 14.46
CA ALA A 166 -26.81 -44.17 14.41
C ALA A 166 -25.80 -43.59 15.43
N VAL A 167 -25.76 -44.12 16.65
CA VAL A 167 -24.80 -43.68 17.68
C VAL A 167 -23.36 -44.01 17.29
N GLU A 168 -23.11 -45.18 16.72
CA GLU A 168 -21.76 -45.59 16.28
C GLU A 168 -21.27 -44.78 15.08
N ALA A 169 -22.11 -44.58 14.07
CA ALA A 169 -21.83 -43.72 12.93
C ALA A 169 -21.44 -42.29 13.41
N LYS A 170 -22.18 -41.74 14.37
CA LYS A 170 -21.87 -40.41 14.92
C LYS A 170 -20.57 -40.36 15.72
N LYS A 171 -20.20 -41.42 16.44
CA LYS A 171 -18.88 -41.52 17.10
C LYS A 171 -17.75 -41.56 16.07
N GLN A 172 -17.92 -42.31 14.98
CA GLN A 172 -16.94 -42.38 13.89
C GLN A 172 -16.78 -41.02 13.21
N GLU A 173 -17.88 -40.31 12.94
CA GLU A 173 -17.86 -38.96 12.36
C GLU A 173 -17.09 -37.96 13.25
N ILE A 174 -17.28 -38.01 14.57
CA ILE A 174 -16.51 -37.19 15.52
C ILE A 174 -15.02 -37.55 15.48
N ALA A 175 -14.67 -38.84 15.39
CA ALA A 175 -13.28 -39.29 15.32
C ALA A 175 -12.61 -38.83 14.02
N LEU A 176 -13.31 -38.95 12.89
CA LEU A 176 -12.85 -38.48 11.58
C LEU A 176 -12.61 -36.97 11.60
N THR A 177 -13.58 -36.20 12.10
CA THR A 177 -13.49 -34.73 12.20
C THR A 177 -12.35 -34.29 13.12
N LYS A 178 -11.99 -35.08 14.16
CA LYS A 178 -10.81 -34.81 14.99
C LYS A 178 -9.49 -35.04 14.25
N GLY A 179 -9.43 -35.94 13.28
CA GLY A 179 -8.22 -36.27 12.52
C GLY A 179 -7.89 -35.28 11.40
N THR A 180 -8.85 -34.47 10.93
CA THR A 180 -8.63 -33.53 9.82
C THR A 180 -7.66 -32.40 10.19
N LYS A 181 -6.84 -31.98 9.22
CA LYS A 181 -5.92 -30.84 9.33
C LYS A 181 -6.32 -29.76 8.33
N ALA A 182 -5.95 -28.52 8.63
CA ALA A 182 -6.15 -27.40 7.71
C ALA A 182 -5.29 -27.63 6.46
N ASP A 183 -5.88 -27.44 5.29
CA ASP A 183 -5.16 -27.43 4.01
C ASP A 183 -4.46 -26.07 3.84
N VAL A 184 -3.20 -26.02 4.23
CA VAL A 184 -2.37 -24.81 4.20
C VAL A 184 -0.96 -25.15 3.74
N LEU A 185 -0.36 -24.22 2.98
CA LEU A 185 1.02 -24.33 2.54
C LEU A 185 1.96 -24.51 3.74
N SER A 186 3.01 -25.30 3.54
CA SER A 186 4.12 -25.43 4.48
C SER A 186 4.92 -24.13 4.55
N LEU A 187 5.71 -23.97 5.61
CA LEU A 187 6.59 -22.80 5.72
C LEU A 187 7.67 -22.78 4.64
N GLU A 188 8.10 -23.95 4.16
CA GLU A 188 9.08 -24.09 3.09
C GLU A 188 8.48 -23.72 1.74
N GLU A 189 7.25 -24.17 1.45
CA GLU A 189 6.52 -23.80 0.24
C GLU A 189 6.23 -22.31 0.17
N ILE A 190 5.84 -21.70 1.29
CA ILE A 190 5.68 -20.24 1.39
C ILE A 190 7.02 -19.57 1.09
N LYS A 191 8.10 -20.00 1.74
CA LYS A 191 9.43 -19.42 1.52
C LYS A 191 9.86 -19.51 0.06
N GLN A 192 9.67 -20.66 -0.59
CA GLN A 192 9.99 -20.86 -2.00
C GLN A 192 9.17 -19.94 -2.91
N LYS A 193 7.84 -19.91 -2.76
CA LYS A 193 6.96 -19.03 -3.55
C LYS A 193 7.32 -17.55 -3.37
N THR A 194 7.60 -17.13 -2.14
CA THR A 194 7.98 -15.74 -1.86
C THR A 194 9.35 -15.38 -2.42
N LYS A 195 10.27 -16.34 -2.49
CA LYS A 195 11.58 -16.17 -3.13
C LYS A 195 11.41 -15.96 -4.63
N GLU A 196 10.63 -16.81 -5.29
CA GLU A 196 10.35 -16.71 -6.73
C GLU A 196 9.68 -15.38 -7.08
N GLU A 197 8.68 -14.94 -6.31
CA GLU A 197 8.02 -13.65 -6.52
C GLU A 197 8.97 -12.47 -6.29
N ALA A 198 9.80 -12.50 -5.24
CA ALA A 198 10.80 -11.46 -4.98
C ALA A 198 11.86 -11.38 -6.09
N THR A 199 12.33 -12.51 -6.61
CA THR A 199 13.26 -12.55 -7.75
C THR A 199 12.63 -11.95 -9.00
N ASN A 200 11.36 -12.24 -9.28
CA ASN A 200 10.65 -11.66 -10.42
C ASN A 200 10.51 -10.13 -10.29
N LEU A 201 10.21 -9.63 -9.09
CA LEU A 201 10.13 -8.18 -8.84
C LEU A 201 11.50 -7.50 -9.02
N LEU A 202 12.58 -8.12 -8.54
CA LEU A 202 13.94 -7.62 -8.72
C LEU A 202 14.37 -7.61 -10.19
N CYS A 203 13.97 -8.64 -10.95
CA CYS A 203 14.19 -8.68 -12.40
C CYS A 203 13.45 -7.54 -13.11
N GLN A 204 12.20 -7.24 -12.71
CA GLN A 204 11.42 -6.14 -13.30
C GLN A 204 12.05 -4.75 -13.08
N VAL A 205 12.81 -4.56 -12.01
CA VAL A 205 13.54 -3.31 -11.74
C VAL A 205 14.99 -3.35 -12.23
N GLY A 206 15.39 -4.40 -12.97
CA GLY A 206 16.73 -4.49 -13.56
C GLY A 206 17.84 -4.85 -12.58
N LEU A 207 17.55 -5.63 -11.53
CA LEU A 207 18.50 -6.05 -10.49
C LEU A 207 18.64 -7.58 -10.38
N SER A 208 18.55 -8.29 -11.52
CA SER A 208 18.64 -9.76 -11.56
C SER A 208 19.99 -10.33 -11.12
N ASP A 209 21.07 -9.56 -11.26
CA ASP A 209 22.44 -9.91 -10.92
C ASP A 209 22.82 -9.53 -9.47
N LYS A 210 21.96 -8.79 -8.76
CA LYS A 210 22.22 -8.24 -7.42
C LYS A 210 21.42 -8.91 -6.31
N LEU A 211 20.83 -10.08 -6.54
CA LEU A 211 19.95 -10.76 -5.58
C LEU A 211 20.60 -10.97 -4.20
N GLU A 212 21.87 -11.37 -4.17
CA GLU A 212 22.61 -11.67 -2.93
C GLU A 212 23.46 -10.48 -2.44
N SER A 213 23.43 -9.35 -3.13
CA SER A 213 24.14 -8.14 -2.71
C SER A 213 23.48 -7.52 -1.47
N TYR A 214 24.30 -7.03 -0.54
CA TYR A 214 23.84 -6.23 0.60
C TYR A 214 23.72 -4.75 0.23
N PRO A 215 22.91 -3.94 0.95
CA PRO A 215 22.72 -2.52 0.63
C PRO A 215 24.00 -1.71 0.50
N PHE A 216 25.02 -1.98 1.33
CA PHE A 216 26.31 -1.27 1.24
C PHE A 216 27.10 -1.55 -0.05
N GLN A 217 26.71 -2.59 -0.82
CA GLN A 217 27.32 -2.96 -2.09
C GLN A 217 26.56 -2.40 -3.30
N LEU A 218 25.50 -1.62 -3.07
CA LEU A 218 24.62 -1.07 -4.09
C LEU A 218 24.79 0.44 -4.20
N SER A 219 24.72 0.98 -5.41
CA SER A 219 24.59 2.43 -5.62
C SER A 219 23.26 2.96 -5.07
N GLY A 220 23.14 4.28 -4.84
CA GLY A 220 21.88 4.87 -4.37
C GLY A 220 20.69 4.56 -5.29
N GLY A 221 20.88 4.68 -6.62
CA GLY A 221 19.85 4.32 -7.59
C GLY A 221 19.47 2.84 -7.56
N GLN A 222 20.44 1.94 -7.34
CA GLN A 222 20.15 0.52 -7.15
C GLN A 222 19.36 0.27 -5.86
N GLN A 223 19.76 0.88 -4.74
CA GLN A 223 19.03 0.77 -3.47
C GLN A 223 17.59 1.27 -3.61
N GLN A 224 17.38 2.36 -4.33
CA GLN A 224 16.04 2.88 -4.56
C GLN A 224 15.19 1.94 -5.41
N ARG A 225 15.76 1.31 -6.45
CA ARG A 225 15.08 0.27 -7.22
C ARG A 225 14.69 -0.94 -6.37
N VAL A 226 15.51 -1.33 -5.39
CA VAL A 226 15.14 -2.36 -4.39
C VAL A 226 13.97 -1.90 -3.53
N ALA A 227 13.97 -0.63 -3.08
CA ALA A 227 12.88 -0.06 -2.30
C ALA A 227 11.55 -0.06 -3.08
N ILE A 228 11.59 0.29 -4.38
CA ILE A 228 10.44 0.21 -5.29
C ILE A 228 9.93 -1.23 -5.41
N ALA A 229 10.81 -2.19 -5.68
CA ALA A 229 10.44 -3.61 -5.77
C ALA A 229 9.79 -4.11 -4.47
N ARG A 230 10.33 -3.70 -3.32
CA ARG A 230 9.77 -4.01 -2.00
C ARG A 230 8.38 -3.41 -1.78
N ALA A 231 8.17 -2.14 -2.16
CA ALA A 231 6.86 -1.48 -2.06
C ALA A 231 5.82 -2.15 -2.98
N MET A 232 6.24 -2.63 -4.15
CA MET A 232 5.37 -3.35 -5.09
C MET A 232 5.02 -4.78 -4.65
N ALA A 233 5.80 -5.37 -3.74
CA ALA A 233 5.70 -6.78 -3.39
C ALA A 233 4.32 -7.16 -2.85
N LEU A 234 3.72 -6.31 -2.03
CA LEU A 234 2.39 -6.55 -1.46
C LEU A 234 1.23 -6.20 -2.41
N ARG A 235 1.53 -5.87 -3.66
CA ARG A 235 0.55 -5.51 -4.71
C ARG A 235 -0.45 -4.45 -4.25
N PRO A 236 0.03 -3.28 -3.79
CA PRO A 236 -0.85 -2.21 -3.34
C PRO A 236 -1.71 -1.68 -4.49
N LYS A 237 -2.87 -1.11 -4.16
CA LYS A 237 -3.75 -0.43 -5.13
C LYS A 237 -3.12 0.87 -5.63
N ILE A 238 -2.41 1.59 -4.75
CA ILE A 238 -1.79 2.89 -5.01
C ILE A 238 -0.33 2.84 -4.58
N ILE A 239 0.58 3.33 -5.43
CA ILE A 239 2.00 3.47 -5.10
C ILE A 239 2.32 4.95 -4.88
N CYS A 240 2.78 5.28 -3.68
CA CYS A 240 3.17 6.60 -3.24
C CYS A 240 4.69 6.74 -3.28
N PHE A 241 5.19 7.78 -3.96
CA PHE A 241 6.60 8.15 -3.98
C PHE A 241 6.78 9.50 -3.30
N ASP A 242 7.62 9.54 -2.28
CA ASP A 242 8.00 10.75 -1.55
C ASP A 242 9.40 11.13 -1.96
N GLU A 243 9.54 12.04 -2.93
CA GLU A 243 10.82 12.56 -3.40
C GLU A 243 11.84 11.45 -3.73
N PRO A 244 11.50 10.54 -4.66
CA PRO A 244 12.24 9.28 -4.83
C PRO A 244 13.68 9.47 -5.35
N THR A 245 14.02 10.65 -5.86
CA THR A 245 15.31 10.96 -6.48
C THR A 245 16.07 12.08 -5.78
N SER A 246 15.47 12.81 -4.82
CA SER A 246 16.09 13.97 -4.17
C SER A 246 17.37 13.64 -3.38
N ALA A 247 17.58 12.39 -2.99
CA ALA A 247 18.77 11.93 -2.29
C ALA A 247 19.79 11.20 -3.20
N LEU A 248 19.61 11.29 -4.53
CA LEU A 248 20.44 10.62 -5.53
C LEU A 248 21.27 11.62 -6.33
N ASP A 249 22.45 11.17 -6.73
CA ASP A 249 23.26 11.90 -7.70
C ASP A 249 22.51 12.00 -9.05
N PRO A 250 22.61 13.14 -9.77
CA PRO A 250 21.90 13.35 -11.04
C PRO A 250 22.13 12.25 -12.09
N GLU A 251 23.32 11.63 -12.10
CA GLU A 251 23.65 10.53 -13.00
C GLU A 251 22.80 9.26 -12.74
N LEU A 252 22.43 9.01 -11.48
CA LEU A 252 21.71 7.81 -11.06
C LEU A 252 20.19 7.99 -11.12
N THR A 253 19.71 9.23 -11.07
CA THR A 253 18.30 9.63 -11.17
C THR A 253 17.63 9.02 -12.40
N GLY A 254 18.28 9.10 -13.57
CA GLY A 254 17.71 8.62 -14.83
C GLY A 254 17.34 7.13 -14.83
N GLU A 255 18.09 6.29 -14.11
CA GLU A 255 17.78 4.85 -14.01
C GLU A 255 16.53 4.58 -13.17
N VAL A 256 16.34 5.34 -12.08
CA VAL A 256 15.17 5.22 -11.21
C VAL A 256 13.92 5.69 -11.92
N LEU A 257 13.99 6.83 -12.62
CA LEU A 257 12.87 7.36 -13.39
C LEU A 257 12.42 6.39 -14.50
N LYS A 258 13.36 5.73 -15.18
CA LYS A 258 13.05 4.67 -16.18
C LYS A 258 12.24 3.54 -15.56
N VAL A 259 12.56 3.11 -14.35
CA VAL A 259 11.78 2.09 -13.64
C VAL A 259 10.37 2.60 -13.35
N ILE A 260 10.20 3.84 -12.87
CA ILE A 260 8.87 4.41 -12.60
C ILE A 260 8.03 4.47 -13.90
N LYS A 261 8.63 4.90 -15.02
CA LYS A 261 7.99 4.88 -16.35
C LYS A 261 7.58 3.47 -16.79
N ASN A 262 8.39 2.45 -16.51
CA ASN A 262 8.05 1.06 -16.79
C ASN A 262 6.93 0.52 -15.89
N ILE A 263 6.74 1.08 -14.70
CA ILE A 263 5.61 0.74 -13.84
C ILE A 263 4.34 1.44 -14.36
N LYS A 264 4.46 2.68 -14.88
CA LYS A 264 3.36 3.42 -15.52
C LYS A 264 2.71 2.62 -16.64
N SER A 265 3.50 1.97 -17.50
CA SER A 265 2.98 1.17 -18.63
C SER A 265 2.11 -0.03 -18.21
N LYS A 266 2.12 -0.41 -16.93
CA LYS A 266 1.29 -1.50 -16.37
C LYS A 266 -0.04 -1.02 -15.78
N ASN A 267 -0.46 0.22 -16.11
CA ASN A 267 -1.72 0.83 -15.68
C ASN A 267 -1.93 0.82 -14.15
N ARG A 268 -0.86 1.14 -13.41
CA ARG A 268 -0.90 1.26 -11.93
C ARG A 268 -1.17 2.70 -11.53
N THR A 269 -2.02 2.89 -10.52
CA THR A 269 -2.25 4.21 -9.92
C THR A 269 -1.05 4.63 -9.07
N MET A 270 -0.60 5.86 -9.26
CA MET A 270 0.55 6.40 -8.53
C MET A 270 0.30 7.81 -8.02
N ILE A 271 0.89 8.12 -6.86
CA ILE A 271 1.00 9.48 -6.34
C ILE A 271 2.48 9.77 -6.15
N ILE A 272 2.98 10.83 -6.77
CA ILE A 272 4.41 11.15 -6.76
C ILE A 272 4.60 12.57 -6.26
N VAL A 273 5.28 12.73 -5.13
CA VAL A 273 5.82 14.01 -4.68
C VAL A 273 7.21 14.16 -5.30
N THR A 274 7.44 15.21 -6.08
CA THR A 274 8.73 15.44 -6.72
C THR A 274 9.01 16.93 -6.92
N HIS A 275 10.29 17.26 -6.99
CA HIS A 275 10.80 18.57 -7.42
C HIS A 275 11.36 18.54 -8.85
N GLU A 276 11.34 17.38 -9.52
CA GLU A 276 11.78 17.26 -10.92
C GLU A 276 10.62 17.56 -11.88
N MET A 277 10.57 18.80 -12.38
CA MET A 277 9.46 19.30 -13.19
C MET A 277 9.32 18.56 -14.53
N SER A 278 10.42 18.32 -15.23
CA SER A 278 10.44 17.58 -16.50
C SER A 278 9.91 16.16 -16.34
N PHE A 279 10.23 15.51 -15.22
CA PHE A 279 9.72 14.18 -14.90
C PHE A 279 8.21 14.24 -14.60
N ALA A 280 7.77 15.15 -13.72
CA ALA A 280 6.36 15.34 -13.41
C ALA A 280 5.54 15.62 -14.68
N LYS A 281 6.06 16.43 -15.60
CA LYS A 281 5.40 16.76 -16.88
C LYS A 281 5.23 15.54 -17.80
N ASP A 282 6.24 14.67 -17.87
CA ASP A 282 6.25 13.52 -18.79
C ASP A 282 5.38 12.34 -18.30
N ILE A 283 5.35 12.11 -16.99
CA ILE A 283 4.70 10.90 -16.45
C ILE A 283 3.32 11.13 -15.85
N SER A 284 2.95 12.35 -15.48
CA SER A 284 1.70 12.59 -14.76
C SER A 284 0.54 12.78 -15.72
N ASP A 285 -0.63 12.28 -15.34
CA ASP A 285 -1.89 12.60 -16.00
C ASP A 285 -2.52 13.84 -15.36
N LYS A 286 -2.23 14.06 -14.08
CA LYS A 286 -2.72 15.16 -13.27
C LYS A 286 -1.65 15.70 -12.34
N ILE A 287 -1.66 17.01 -12.13
CA ILE A 287 -0.71 17.73 -11.28
C ILE A 287 -1.47 18.54 -10.25
N ILE A 288 -0.98 18.49 -9.02
CA ILE A 288 -1.39 19.35 -7.91
C ILE A 288 -0.19 20.23 -7.54
N PHE A 289 -0.41 21.54 -7.54
CA PHE A 289 0.50 22.50 -6.95
C PHE A 289 0.02 22.87 -5.55
N MET A 290 0.85 22.56 -4.54
CA MET A 290 0.59 22.89 -3.14
C MET A 290 1.44 24.07 -2.67
N ALA A 291 0.79 25.04 -2.02
CA ALA A 291 1.44 26.10 -1.26
C ALA A 291 0.70 26.34 0.05
N ASP A 292 1.44 26.69 1.11
CA ASP A 292 0.88 27.12 2.40
C ASP A 292 -0.16 26.17 3.03
N GLY A 293 -0.07 24.87 2.73
CA GLY A 293 -0.96 23.82 3.23
C GLY A 293 -2.26 23.64 2.46
N ILE A 294 -2.43 24.30 1.31
CA ILE A 294 -3.60 24.16 0.42
C ILE A 294 -3.20 23.74 -0.99
N ILE A 295 -4.17 23.20 -1.74
CA ILE A 295 -4.05 23.04 -3.19
C ILE A 295 -4.37 24.38 -3.83
N GLU A 296 -3.36 25.03 -4.37
CA GLU A 296 -3.49 26.32 -5.07
C GLU A 296 -3.97 26.11 -6.50
N GLU A 297 -3.50 25.06 -7.16
CA GLU A 297 -3.84 24.76 -8.54
C GLU A 297 -3.80 23.26 -8.80
N MET A 298 -4.73 22.78 -9.62
CA MET A 298 -4.83 21.38 -10.00
C MET A 298 -5.33 21.28 -11.45
N GLY A 299 -4.66 20.46 -12.25
CA GLY A 299 -5.00 20.30 -13.67
C GLY A 299 -4.10 19.28 -14.37
N THR A 300 -4.22 19.22 -15.70
CA THR A 300 -3.28 18.45 -16.54
C THR A 300 -1.89 19.08 -16.53
N PRO A 301 -0.82 18.34 -16.90
CA PRO A 301 0.52 18.91 -17.00
C PRO A 301 0.60 20.16 -17.87
N SER A 302 -0.11 20.19 -19.00
CA SER A 302 -0.12 21.37 -19.88
C SER A 302 -0.84 22.56 -19.26
N GLU A 303 -1.93 22.34 -18.51
CA GLU A 303 -2.61 23.44 -17.82
C GLU A 303 -1.73 24.02 -16.72
N VAL A 304 -1.06 23.20 -15.91
CA VAL A 304 -0.29 23.67 -14.76
C VAL A 304 1.08 24.23 -15.15
N PHE A 305 1.78 23.60 -16.09
CA PHE A 305 3.12 24.05 -16.51
C PHE A 305 3.10 25.08 -17.62
N ASP A 306 2.26 24.90 -18.66
CA ASP A 306 2.30 25.77 -19.85
C ASP A 306 1.37 26.98 -19.70
N ASN A 307 0.27 26.85 -18.95
CA ASN A 307 -0.69 27.93 -18.74
C ASN A 307 -1.19 28.05 -17.28
N PRO A 308 -0.27 28.21 -16.30
CA PRO A 308 -0.63 28.33 -14.89
C PRO A 308 -1.59 29.50 -14.66
N LYS A 309 -2.65 29.27 -13.88
CA LYS A 309 -3.66 30.28 -13.54
C LYS A 309 -3.32 31.02 -12.25
N SER A 310 -2.78 30.32 -11.25
CA SER A 310 -2.47 30.93 -9.95
C SER A 310 -1.16 31.74 -10.02
N PRO A 311 -1.12 32.96 -9.44
CA PRO A 311 0.10 33.76 -9.39
C PRO A 311 1.22 33.08 -8.60
N LYS A 312 0.87 32.26 -7.59
CA LYS A 312 1.85 31.49 -6.83
C LYS A 312 2.48 30.37 -7.66
N THR A 313 1.67 29.67 -8.47
CA THR A 313 2.17 28.65 -9.41
C THR A 313 3.13 29.29 -10.40
N LYS A 314 2.76 30.43 -11.01
CA LYS A 314 3.64 31.19 -11.92
C LYS A 314 4.98 31.53 -11.27
N ALA A 315 4.95 32.14 -10.09
CA ALA A 315 6.15 32.54 -9.37
C ALA A 315 7.05 31.34 -9.02
N PHE A 316 6.46 30.21 -8.65
CA PHE A 316 7.20 28.99 -8.35
C PHE A 316 7.89 28.39 -9.58
N LEU A 317 7.18 28.32 -10.71
CA LEU A 317 7.74 27.77 -11.96
C LEU A 317 8.88 28.65 -12.49
N LEU A 318 8.70 29.97 -12.53
CA LEU A 318 9.74 30.92 -12.96
C LEU A 318 11.02 30.77 -12.13
N LYS A 319 10.89 30.71 -10.80
CA LYS A 319 12.04 30.55 -9.90
C LYS A 319 12.77 29.21 -10.12
N THR A 320 12.03 28.18 -10.51
CA THR A 320 12.60 26.85 -10.77
C THR A 320 13.37 26.86 -12.10
N GLU A 321 12.86 27.52 -13.14
CA GLU A 321 13.54 27.70 -14.43
C GLU A 321 14.83 28.52 -14.30
N GLU A 322 14.84 29.60 -13.50
CA GLU A 322 16.03 30.42 -13.26
C GLU A 322 17.17 29.63 -12.57
N ASN A 323 16.85 28.69 -11.68
CA ASN A 323 17.85 27.86 -11.01
C ASN A 323 18.54 26.89 -11.98
N TYR A 324 17.85 26.37 -12.99
CA TYR A 324 18.47 25.50 -14.00
C TYR A 324 19.43 26.27 -14.93
N ILE A 325 19.12 27.53 -15.26
CA ILE A 325 19.98 28.35 -16.13
C ILE A 325 21.29 28.73 -15.43
N CYS A 326 21.26 28.94 -14.11
CA CYS A 326 22.46 29.28 -13.34
C CYS A 326 23.41 28.09 -13.11
N GLU A 327 22.92 26.85 -13.03
CA GLU A 327 23.78 25.66 -12.89
C GLU A 327 24.54 25.33 -14.18
N ASP A 328 23.90 25.50 -15.35
CA ASP A 328 24.54 25.28 -16.67
C ASP A 328 25.53 26.39 -17.07
N ALA A 329 25.45 27.58 -16.46
CA ALA A 329 26.34 28.71 -16.75
C ALA A 329 27.67 28.70 -15.95
N THR A 330 27.88 27.70 -15.10
CA THR A 330 29.09 27.54 -14.27
C THR A 330 30.04 26.41 -14.68
N LEU A 331 29.91 25.90 -15.92
CA LEU A 331 30.85 24.94 -16.51
C LEU A 331 31.90 25.58 -17.41
#